data_AF-A0A1G2DUK6-F1
#
_entry.id   AF-A0A1G2DUK6-F1
#
_cell.length_a   1.000
_cell.length_b   1.000
_cell.length_c   1.000
_cell.angle_alpha   90.00
_cell.angle_beta   90.00
_cell.angle_gamma   90.00
#
_symmetry.space_group_name_H-M   'P 1'
#
loop_
_entity.id
_entity.type
_entity.pdbx_description
1 polymer ?
#
loop_
_entity_poly.entity_id
_entity_poly.type
_entity_poly.pdbx_seq_one_letter_code
_entity_poly.pdbx_strand_id
1 'polypeptide(L)'
;MRSFTLIEILIIIAITVILIGLTIPAYRFFQKESDLISDAEEIINNLRLTQNKTLASEGASQYGVYFDQYTSPHQYTLFKGNNYALRDSSFDEIHKLSDSVEISGINLSGGGSETIFDRISGTTSQFGELTIRLKNDTTKTKTVYIANSGEINLVSPSSPSDTARLKDARHVHFNLGWSIQNSTSLKFNFPDIPQTEQVNMADYFDAGKTEFDWQGTFSVGGTDQTFQIHAHSLDAFNALLCIHRNRNDSKNNQEVIIYVVDGGIDKDIAHYLADTDDTVTEGMYGGTKEIQ
;
A
#
# COMPACT_ATOMS: atom_id res chain seq x y z
N MET A 1 -15.21 47.41 58.64
CA MET A 1 -15.37 46.53 57.47
C MET A 1 -16.18 47.30 56.45
N ARG A 2 -15.63 47.60 55.26
CA ARG A 2 -16.41 48.24 54.19
C ARG A 2 -17.24 47.15 53.53
N SER A 3 -18.55 47.20 53.72
CA SER A 3 -19.49 46.31 53.05
C SER A 3 -19.64 46.71 51.59
N PHE A 4 -19.79 45.72 50.70
CA PHE A 4 -20.06 45.94 49.27
C PHE A 4 -21.37 46.69 49.05
N THR A 5 -21.39 47.56 48.05
CA THR A 5 -22.60 48.26 47.63
C THR A 5 -23.52 47.31 46.86
N LEU A 6 -24.84 47.57 46.90
CA LEU A 6 -25.84 46.76 46.18
C LEU A 6 -25.53 46.69 44.67
N ILE A 7 -25.05 47.80 44.10
CA ILE A 7 -24.69 47.87 42.67
C ILE A 7 -23.47 47.02 42.34
N GLU A 8 -22.45 46.97 43.21
CA GLU A 8 -21.28 46.11 43.02
C GLU A 8 -21.67 44.63 43.03
N ILE A 9 -22.55 44.22 43.95
CA ILE A 9 -23.05 42.83 44.00
C ILE A 9 -23.80 42.49 42.71
N LEU A 10 -24.63 43.41 42.21
CA LEU A 10 -25.42 43.19 40.99
C LEU A 10 -24.53 43.07 39.75
N ILE A 11 -23.46 43.88 39.67
CA ILE A 11 -22.46 43.79 38.60
C ILE A 11 -21.70 42.45 38.66
N ILE A 12 -21.28 41.99 39.85
CA ILE A 12 -20.56 40.71 40.01
C ILE A 12 -21.45 39.53 39.59
N ILE A 13 -22.73 39.53 39.99
CA ILE A 13 -23.68 38.48 39.57
C ILE A 13 -23.88 38.50 38.06
N ALA A 14 -24.05 39.69 37.46
CA ALA A 14 -24.20 39.83 36.02
C ALA A 14 -22.99 39.27 35.25
N ILE A 15 -21.77 39.63 35.68
CA ILE A 15 -20.53 39.11 35.09
C ILE A 15 -20.44 37.58 35.28
N THR A 16 -20.78 37.06 36.47
CA THR A 16 -20.73 35.62 36.76
C THR A 16 -21.68 34.83 35.86
N VAL A 17 -22.91 35.31 35.67
CA VAL A 17 -23.88 34.66 34.77
C VAL A 17 -23.39 34.64 33.33
N ILE A 18 -22.78 35.74 32.86
CA ILE A 18 -22.18 35.80 31.52
C ILE A 18 -21.05 34.78 31.39
N LEU A 19 -20.15 34.70 32.38
CA LEU A 19 -19.04 33.74 32.37
C LEU A 19 -19.52 32.29 32.38
N ILE A 20 -20.52 31.95 33.20
CA ILE A 20 -21.13 30.61 33.23
C ILE A 20 -21.76 30.28 31.87
N GLY A 21 -22.48 31.23 31.26
CA GLY A 21 -23.10 31.08 29.96
C GLY A 21 -22.12 30.76 28.84
N LEU A 22 -20.89 31.27 28.91
CA LEU A 22 -19.82 30.99 27.95
C LEU A 22 -19.04 29.70 28.27
N THR A 23 -18.86 29.39 29.55
CA THR A 23 -18.00 28.27 29.99
C THR A 23 -18.65 26.91 29.76
N ILE A 24 -19.94 26.76 30.07
CA ILE A 24 -20.67 25.49 29.93
C ILE A 24 -20.62 24.93 28.49
N PRO A 25 -20.95 25.70 27.43
CA PRO A 25 -20.91 25.18 26.07
C PRO A 25 -19.48 24.85 25.60
N ALA A 26 -18.50 25.67 25.96
CA ALA A 26 -17.09 25.42 25.63
C ALA A 26 -16.58 24.12 26.29
N TYR A 27 -16.91 23.91 27.57
CA TYR A 27 -16.57 22.68 28.29
C TYR A 27 -17.22 21.45 27.66
N ARG A 28 -18.50 21.52 27.30
CA ARG A 28 -19.21 20.41 26.64
C ARG A 28 -18.62 20.06 25.27
N PHE A 29 -18.10 21.03 24.53
CA PHE A 29 -17.44 20.77 23.25
C PHE A 29 -16.12 20.01 23.46
N PHE A 30 -15.28 20.50 24.39
CA PHE A 30 -14.00 19.87 24.70
C PHE A 30 -14.16 18.45 25.26
N GLN A 31 -15.15 18.24 26.13
CA GLN A 31 -15.46 16.91 26.68
C GLN A 31 -15.74 15.90 25.58
N LYS A 32 -16.56 16.25 24.57
CA LYS A 32 -16.90 15.33 23.48
C LYS A 32 -15.70 14.94 22.62
N GLU A 33 -14.85 15.90 22.26
CA GLU A 33 -13.62 15.55 21.52
C GLU A 33 -12.70 14.65 22.34
N SER A 34 -12.62 14.88 23.65
CA SER A 34 -11.90 13.99 24.57
C SER A 34 -12.52 12.59 24.64
N ASP A 35 -13.85 12.49 24.66
CA ASP A 35 -14.58 11.21 24.62
C ASP A 35 -14.21 10.41 23.36
N LEU A 36 -14.21 11.04 22.18
CA LEU A 36 -13.85 10.40 20.91
C LEU A 36 -12.41 9.83 20.92
N ILE A 37 -11.46 10.57 21.51
CA ILE A 37 -10.07 10.11 21.63
C ILE A 37 -9.98 8.96 22.62
N SER A 38 -10.60 9.10 23.79
CA SER A 38 -10.60 8.07 24.83
C SER A 38 -11.22 6.76 24.33
N ASP A 39 -12.36 6.82 23.66
CA ASP A 39 -13.05 5.67 23.10
C ASP A 39 -12.17 4.96 22.04
N ALA A 40 -11.48 5.71 21.18
CA ALA A 40 -10.56 5.14 20.19
C ALA A 40 -9.37 4.41 20.85
N GLU A 41 -8.79 5.01 21.89
CA GLU A 41 -7.69 4.41 22.66
C GLU A 41 -8.15 3.17 23.42
N GLU A 42 -9.34 3.20 24.02
CA GLU A 42 -9.92 2.06 24.72
C GLU A 42 -10.16 0.88 23.77
N ILE A 43 -10.73 1.13 22.59
CA ILE A 43 -10.91 0.11 21.56
C ILE A 43 -9.57 -0.54 21.18
N ILE A 44 -8.53 0.28 20.94
CA ILE A 44 -7.20 -0.22 20.58
C ILE A 44 -6.61 -1.09 21.70
N ASN A 45 -6.72 -0.61 22.94
CA ASN A 45 -6.20 -1.34 24.10
C ASN A 45 -6.93 -2.67 24.30
N ASN A 46 -8.24 -2.71 24.12
CA ASN A 46 -9.03 -3.93 24.23
C ASN A 46 -8.78 -4.89 23.06
N LEU A 47 -8.58 -4.41 21.83
CA LEU A 47 -8.15 -5.24 20.71
C LEU A 47 -6.78 -5.88 21.00
N ARG A 48 -5.82 -5.11 21.50
CA ARG A 48 -4.49 -5.62 21.90
C ARG A 48 -4.58 -6.60 23.06
N LEU A 49 -5.43 -6.33 24.05
CA LEU A 49 -5.71 -7.25 25.14
C LEU A 49 -6.27 -8.58 24.62
N THR A 50 -7.25 -8.52 23.72
CA THR A 50 -7.86 -9.69 23.08
C THR A 50 -6.82 -10.51 22.30
N GLN A 51 -5.97 -9.84 21.54
CA GLN A 51 -4.86 -10.47 20.83
C GLN A 51 -3.89 -11.15 21.82
N ASN A 52 -3.52 -10.47 22.92
CA ASN A 52 -2.65 -11.03 23.95
C ASN A 52 -3.26 -12.26 24.65
N LYS A 53 -4.57 -12.24 24.97
CA LYS A 53 -5.29 -13.39 25.54
C LYS A 53 -5.26 -14.59 24.59
N THR A 54 -5.42 -14.35 23.30
CA THR A 54 -5.33 -15.38 22.25
C THR A 54 -3.91 -15.93 22.10
N LEU A 55 -2.89 -15.07 22.10
CA LEU A 55 -1.48 -15.46 22.02
C LEU A 55 -1.04 -16.28 23.24
N ALA A 56 -1.49 -15.88 24.43
CA ALA A 56 -1.30 -16.64 25.66
C ALA A 56 -2.09 -17.96 25.67
N SER A 57 -2.97 -18.16 24.67
CA SER A 57 -3.87 -19.31 24.58
C SER A 57 -4.67 -19.49 25.88
N GLU A 58 -5.12 -18.39 26.46
CA GLU A 58 -5.85 -18.38 27.73
C GLU A 58 -7.08 -19.30 27.64
N GLY A 59 -7.19 -20.25 28.58
CA GLY A 59 -8.27 -21.23 28.57
C GLY A 59 -8.35 -22.09 27.29
N ALA A 60 -7.23 -22.27 26.58
CA ALA A 60 -7.09 -23.04 25.34
C ALA A 60 -8.01 -22.58 24.18
N SER A 61 -8.35 -21.29 24.12
CA SER A 61 -9.29 -20.73 23.16
C SER A 61 -8.73 -19.56 22.35
N GLN A 62 -9.42 -19.22 21.27
CA GLN A 62 -9.33 -17.92 20.61
C GLN A 62 -10.19 -16.89 21.32
N TYR A 63 -9.83 -15.62 21.16
CA TYR A 63 -10.60 -14.47 21.59
C TYR A 63 -10.80 -13.52 20.41
N GLY A 64 -11.92 -12.80 20.44
CA GLY A 64 -12.27 -11.82 19.44
C GLY A 64 -12.97 -10.60 20.05
N VAL A 65 -13.17 -9.57 19.23
CA VAL A 65 -13.99 -8.41 19.55
C VAL A 65 -15.11 -8.31 18.54
N TYR A 66 -16.34 -8.19 19.05
CA TYR A 66 -17.54 -7.92 18.25
C TYR A 66 -17.99 -6.47 18.46
N PHE A 67 -18.26 -5.77 17.37
CA PHE A 67 -18.71 -4.38 17.36
C PHE A 67 -20.22 -4.31 17.14
N ASP A 68 -20.94 -3.70 18.07
CA ASP A 68 -22.39 -3.54 18.01
C ASP A 68 -22.78 -2.08 17.83
N GLN A 69 -23.24 -1.76 16.62
CA GLN A 69 -23.73 -0.43 16.25
C GLN A 69 -25.23 -0.25 16.45
N TYR A 70 -25.94 -1.25 16.97
CA TYR A 70 -27.40 -1.22 17.12
C TYR A 70 -27.86 -0.93 18.55
N THR A 71 -26.94 -0.89 19.52
CA THR A 71 -27.22 -0.47 20.90
C THR A 71 -27.09 1.04 21.08
N SER A 72 -27.71 1.59 22.12
CA SER A 72 -27.53 2.99 22.51
C SER A 72 -27.15 3.08 24.00
N PRO A 73 -25.91 3.50 24.34
CA PRO A 73 -24.81 3.81 23.43
C PRO A 73 -24.33 2.60 22.63
N HIS A 74 -23.63 2.85 21.51
CA HIS A 74 -22.97 1.80 20.73
C HIS A 74 -21.93 1.12 21.63
N GLN A 75 -21.65 -0.16 21.41
CA GLN A 75 -20.77 -0.93 22.29
C GLN A 75 -19.94 -1.93 21.51
N TYR A 76 -18.96 -2.52 22.18
CA TYR A 76 -18.23 -3.68 21.68
C TYR A 76 -18.08 -4.71 22.79
N THR A 77 -17.89 -5.96 22.40
CA THR A 77 -17.78 -7.09 23.32
C THR A 77 -16.51 -7.86 23.01
N LEU A 78 -15.60 -7.92 23.99
CA LEU A 78 -14.52 -8.89 23.97
C LEU A 78 -15.12 -10.24 24.37
N PHE A 79 -14.87 -11.27 23.57
CA PHE A 79 -15.43 -12.60 23.78
C PHE A 79 -14.41 -13.71 23.63
N LYS A 80 -14.75 -14.86 24.20
CA LYS A 80 -14.00 -16.12 24.06
C LYS A 80 -14.74 -17.06 23.10
N GLY A 81 -14.07 -17.48 22.03
CA GLY A 81 -14.60 -18.45 21.08
C GLY A 81 -14.11 -18.23 19.65
N ASN A 82 -14.55 -19.11 18.74
CA ASN A 82 -14.14 -19.06 17.33
C ASN A 82 -14.95 -18.06 16.50
N ASN A 83 -16.10 -17.61 17.02
CA ASN A 83 -16.92 -16.52 16.50
C ASN A 83 -17.90 -16.06 17.59
N TYR A 84 -18.47 -14.89 17.40
CA TYR A 84 -19.37 -14.26 18.35
C TYR A 84 -20.69 -15.02 18.49
N ALA A 85 -21.22 -15.61 17.41
CA ALA A 85 -22.49 -16.31 17.45
C ALA A 85 -22.46 -17.59 18.32
N LEU A 86 -21.32 -18.28 18.36
CA LEU A 86 -21.09 -19.54 19.07
C LEU A 86 -20.13 -19.38 20.25
N ARG A 87 -19.90 -18.15 20.71
CA ARG A 87 -18.99 -17.82 21.82
C ARG A 87 -19.48 -18.39 23.16
N ASP A 88 -18.55 -18.46 24.12
CA ASP A 88 -18.90 -18.68 25.52
C ASP A 88 -19.26 -17.35 26.19
N SER A 89 -20.56 -17.09 26.32
CA SER A 89 -21.07 -15.82 26.87
C SER A 89 -20.70 -15.55 28.33
N SER A 90 -20.17 -16.54 29.07
CA SER A 90 -19.67 -16.34 30.44
C SER A 90 -18.38 -15.52 30.50
N PHE A 91 -17.69 -15.38 29.36
CA PHE A 91 -16.46 -14.59 29.21
C PHE A 91 -16.68 -13.28 28.46
N ASP A 92 -17.93 -12.87 28.23
CA ASP A 92 -18.24 -11.61 27.55
C ASP A 92 -17.87 -10.42 28.44
N GLU A 93 -16.98 -9.57 27.93
CA GLU A 93 -16.66 -8.27 28.53
C GLU A 93 -17.23 -7.16 27.64
N ILE A 94 -18.29 -6.50 28.12
CA ILE A 94 -19.02 -5.48 27.35
C ILE A 94 -18.48 -4.09 27.67
N HIS A 95 -18.03 -3.39 26.64
CA HIS A 95 -17.52 -2.02 26.71
C HIS A 95 -18.44 -1.08 25.93
N LYS A 96 -18.99 -0.08 26.62
CA LYS A 96 -19.88 0.91 26.03
C LYS A 96 -19.08 2.13 25.61
N LEU A 97 -19.33 2.61 24.40
CA LEU A 97 -18.81 3.90 23.96
C LEU A 97 -19.47 5.04 24.72
N SER A 98 -18.80 6.18 24.74
CA SER A 98 -19.32 7.41 25.27
C SER A 98 -20.61 7.82 24.53
N ASP A 99 -21.59 8.39 25.24
CA ASP A 99 -22.89 8.75 24.64
C ASP A 99 -22.77 9.75 23.47
N SER A 100 -21.68 10.51 23.43
CA SER A 100 -21.32 11.47 22.38
C SER A 100 -20.75 10.84 21.11
N VAL A 101 -20.36 9.56 21.15
CA VAL A 101 -19.66 8.82 20.11
C VAL A 101 -20.56 7.73 19.52
N GLU A 102 -20.42 7.49 18.21
CA GLU A 102 -21.06 6.39 17.52
C GLU A 102 -20.07 5.69 16.57
N ILE A 103 -20.31 4.40 16.34
CA ILE A 103 -19.68 3.65 15.26
C ILE A 103 -20.35 4.06 13.95
N SER A 104 -19.59 4.65 13.04
CA SER A 104 -20.09 5.10 11.74
C SER A 104 -19.75 4.17 10.58
N GLY A 105 -18.79 3.27 10.76
CA GLY A 105 -18.40 2.30 9.75
C GLY A 105 -17.67 1.11 10.33
N ILE A 106 -18.00 -0.08 9.83
CA ILE A 106 -17.28 -1.33 10.10
C ILE A 106 -16.99 -1.94 8.74
N ASN A 107 -15.71 -2.06 8.39
CA ASN A 107 -15.25 -2.61 7.13
C ASN A 107 -14.16 -3.64 7.40
N LEU A 108 -14.58 -4.82 7.87
CA LEU A 108 -13.71 -5.95 8.20
C LEU A 108 -13.91 -7.07 7.18
N SER A 109 -12.83 -7.50 6.56
CA SER A 109 -12.83 -8.56 5.55
C SER A 109 -13.23 -9.90 6.17
N GLY A 110 -14.27 -10.58 5.66
CA GLY A 110 -14.62 -11.94 6.09
C GLY A 110 -15.17 -12.10 7.52
N GLY A 111 -15.23 -11.02 8.31
CA GLY A 111 -15.68 -11.03 9.71
C GLY A 111 -16.99 -10.28 9.97
N GLY A 112 -17.51 -9.53 9.00
CA GLY A 112 -18.71 -8.71 9.21
C GLY A 112 -18.47 -7.64 10.28
N SER A 113 -18.93 -7.91 11.51
CA SER A 113 -18.78 -7.01 12.66
C SER A 113 -17.89 -7.57 13.77
N GLU A 114 -17.11 -8.61 13.50
CA GLU A 114 -16.14 -9.17 14.44
C GLU A 114 -14.74 -9.30 13.87
N THR A 115 -13.75 -9.22 14.76
CA THR A 115 -12.36 -9.60 14.51
C THR A 115 -11.96 -10.68 15.51
N ILE A 116 -11.43 -11.80 15.03
CA ILE A 116 -10.92 -12.90 15.84
C ILE A 116 -9.43 -13.06 15.56
N PHE A 117 -8.62 -13.24 16.60
CA PHE A 117 -7.19 -13.48 16.44
C PHE A 117 -6.86 -14.97 16.41
N ASP A 118 -5.82 -15.32 15.66
CA ASP A 118 -5.30 -16.67 15.59
C ASP A 118 -4.37 -16.97 16.77
N ARG A 119 -4.50 -18.18 17.32
CA ARG A 119 -3.56 -18.69 18.33
C ARG A 119 -2.16 -18.75 17.74
N ILE A 120 -1.16 -18.56 18.59
CA ILE A 120 0.28 -18.63 18.25
C ILE A 120 0.77 -17.43 17.41
N SER A 121 0.10 -17.07 16.32
CA SER A 121 0.53 -16.00 15.41
C SER A 121 -0.02 -14.62 15.78
N GLY A 122 -1.21 -14.55 16.40
CA GLY A 122 -1.88 -13.28 16.67
C GLY A 122 -2.36 -12.56 15.41
N THR A 123 -2.31 -13.23 14.26
CA THR A 123 -2.83 -12.75 12.96
C THR A 123 -4.35 -12.77 12.97
N THR A 124 -4.98 -12.16 11.96
CA THR A 124 -6.43 -12.25 11.78
C THR A 124 -6.80 -12.24 10.30
N SER A 125 -7.69 -13.16 9.92
CA SER A 125 -8.34 -13.09 8.61
C SER A 125 -9.40 -11.99 8.53
N GLN A 126 -9.83 -11.45 9.69
CA GLN A 126 -10.83 -10.39 9.85
C GLN A 126 -10.19 -9.00 9.97
N PHE A 127 -9.31 -8.68 9.02
CA PHE A 127 -8.60 -7.40 8.95
C PHE A 127 -9.44 -6.32 8.25
N GLY A 128 -9.15 -5.06 8.53
CA GLY A 128 -9.84 -3.92 7.93
C GLY A 128 -9.83 -2.69 8.82
N GLU A 129 -10.93 -1.95 8.81
CA GLU A 129 -11.05 -0.70 9.56
C GLU A 129 -12.38 -0.57 10.30
N LEU A 130 -12.32 0.08 11.46
CA LEU A 130 -13.44 0.51 12.26
C LEU A 130 -13.40 2.04 12.37
N THR A 131 -14.48 2.72 12.01
CA THR A 131 -14.58 4.17 12.13
C THR A 131 -15.61 4.56 13.18
N ILE A 132 -15.17 5.39 14.13
CA ILE A 132 -16.03 6.05 15.12
C ILE A 132 -16.04 7.56 14.87
N ARG A 133 -17.13 8.23 15.26
CA ARG A 133 -17.29 9.68 15.10
C ARG A 133 -18.13 10.30 16.19
N LEU A 134 -18.10 11.63 16.28
CA LEU A 134 -19.04 12.37 17.11
C LEU A 134 -20.44 12.41 16.49
N LYS A 135 -21.47 12.13 17.29
CA LYS A 135 -22.88 12.21 16.87
C LYS A 135 -23.30 13.62 16.44
N ASN A 136 -22.72 14.64 17.08
CA ASN A 136 -23.06 16.04 16.84
C ASN A 136 -22.12 16.75 15.85
N ASP A 137 -21.02 16.11 15.44
CA ASP A 137 -20.10 16.63 14.43
C ASP A 137 -19.49 15.45 13.65
N THR A 138 -20.15 15.08 12.55
CA THR A 138 -19.77 13.91 11.76
C THR A 138 -18.45 14.10 11.00
N THR A 139 -17.85 15.28 11.03
CA THR A 139 -16.52 15.54 10.46
C THR A 139 -15.39 15.09 11.39
N LYS A 140 -15.68 14.97 12.69
CA LYS A 140 -14.73 14.52 13.71
C LYS A 140 -14.79 13.00 13.81
N THR A 141 -13.79 12.35 13.21
CA THR A 141 -13.71 10.90 13.10
C THR A 141 -12.38 10.37 13.65
N LYS A 142 -12.40 9.11 14.07
CA LYS A 142 -11.21 8.29 14.34
C LYS A 142 -11.39 6.94 13.68
N THR A 143 -10.35 6.49 12.99
CA THR A 143 -10.34 5.17 12.34
C THR A 143 -9.29 4.31 13.02
N VAL A 144 -9.73 3.13 13.46
CA VAL A 144 -8.87 2.07 13.99
C VAL A 144 -8.65 1.06 12.87
N TYR A 145 -7.40 0.82 12.53
CA TYR A 145 -6.99 -0.14 11.51
C TYR A 145 -6.50 -1.42 12.17
N ILE A 146 -6.94 -2.55 11.64
CA ILE A 146 -6.54 -3.89 12.02
C ILE A 146 -5.93 -4.54 10.79
N ALA A 147 -4.62 -4.79 10.81
CA ALA A 147 -3.92 -5.44 9.71
C ALA A 147 -4.05 -6.96 9.78
N ASN A 148 -3.89 -7.66 8.64
CA ASN A 148 -3.87 -9.14 8.59
C ASN A 148 -2.75 -9.73 9.47
N SER A 149 -1.63 -9.01 9.63
CA SER A 149 -0.55 -9.34 10.56
C SER A 149 -0.96 -9.31 12.05
N GLY A 150 -2.14 -8.78 12.37
CA GLY A 150 -2.58 -8.52 13.74
C GLY A 150 -2.15 -7.16 14.29
N GLU A 151 -1.51 -6.31 13.48
CA GLU A 151 -1.13 -4.97 13.92
C GLU A 151 -2.37 -4.06 14.07
N ILE A 152 -2.45 -3.31 15.17
CA ILE A 152 -3.60 -2.45 15.51
C ILE A 152 -3.10 -1.01 15.71
N ASN A 153 -3.56 -0.07 14.88
CA ASN A 153 -3.11 1.33 14.87
C ASN A 153 -4.21 2.33 14.48
N LEU A 154 -3.95 3.63 14.72
CA LEU A 154 -4.78 4.75 14.23
C LEU A 154 -4.38 5.26 12.84
N VAL A 155 -3.31 4.72 12.28
CA VAL A 155 -2.80 5.08 10.95
C VAL A 155 -2.99 3.88 10.04
N SER A 156 -3.44 4.13 8.81
CA SER A 156 -3.61 3.08 7.81
C SER A 156 -2.29 2.33 7.63
N PRO A 157 -2.29 0.99 7.56
CA PRO A 157 -1.09 0.24 7.26
C PRO A 157 -0.55 0.68 5.89
N SER A 158 0.70 1.14 5.84
CA SER A 158 1.36 1.49 4.59
C SER A 158 1.78 0.21 3.88
N SER A 159 1.31 0.03 2.64
CA SER A 159 1.99 -0.91 1.75
C SER A 159 3.31 -0.31 1.30
N PRO A 160 4.41 -1.09 1.25
CA PRO A 160 5.66 -0.62 0.65
C PRO A 160 5.40 -0.04 -0.75
N SER A 161 5.99 1.11 -1.05
CA SER A 161 5.88 1.79 -2.34
C SER A 161 7.28 2.11 -2.87
N ASP A 162 7.56 1.66 -4.09
CA ASP A 162 8.84 1.85 -4.75
C ASP A 162 8.93 3.16 -5.54
N THR A 163 7.89 4.01 -5.48
CA THR A 163 7.81 5.28 -6.22
C THR A 163 8.95 6.25 -5.90
N ALA A 164 9.50 6.20 -4.69
CA ALA A 164 10.61 7.07 -4.26
C ALA A 164 12.00 6.46 -4.49
N ARG A 165 12.09 5.25 -5.07
CA ARG A 165 13.36 4.60 -5.34
C ARG A 165 14.07 5.31 -6.51
N LEU A 166 15.37 5.60 -6.33
CA LEU A 166 16.24 5.98 -7.44
C LEU A 166 16.38 4.74 -8.34
N LYS A 167 15.76 4.80 -9.51
CA LYS A 167 15.72 3.73 -10.51
C LYS A 167 16.93 3.83 -11.43
N ASP A 168 17.54 2.70 -11.77
CA ASP A 168 18.71 2.55 -12.62
C ASP A 168 18.30 2.45 -14.09
N ALA A 169 18.55 3.52 -14.86
CA ALA A 169 18.27 3.59 -16.30
C ALA A 169 19.02 2.53 -17.14
N ARG A 170 19.99 1.81 -16.57
CA ARG A 170 20.75 0.76 -17.25
C ARG A 170 20.02 -0.59 -17.27
N HIS A 171 18.94 -0.74 -16.50
CA HIS A 171 18.07 -1.91 -16.50
C HIS A 171 16.62 -1.48 -16.75
N VAL A 172 16.16 -1.73 -17.97
CA VAL A 172 14.85 -1.25 -18.43
C VAL A 172 14.01 -2.41 -18.90
N HIS A 173 12.77 -2.43 -18.43
CA HIS A 173 11.76 -3.41 -18.79
C HIS A 173 10.83 -2.82 -19.84
N PHE A 174 10.50 -3.64 -20.83
CA PHE A 174 9.57 -3.34 -21.90
C PHE A 174 8.50 -4.43 -21.88
N ASN A 175 7.30 -4.08 -21.41
CA ASN A 175 6.14 -4.94 -21.52
C ASN A 175 5.56 -4.79 -22.93
N LEU A 176 5.91 -5.70 -23.82
CA LEU A 176 5.67 -5.55 -25.26
C LEU A 176 4.18 -5.62 -25.62
N GLY A 177 3.38 -6.37 -24.86
CA GLY A 177 1.98 -6.65 -25.20
C GLY A 177 1.82 -7.64 -26.36
N TRP A 178 2.91 -8.27 -26.79
CA TRP A 178 2.97 -9.30 -27.84
C TRP A 178 4.14 -10.25 -27.56
N SER A 179 4.09 -11.46 -28.13
CA SER A 179 5.08 -12.52 -27.89
C SER A 179 6.23 -12.53 -28.88
N ILE A 180 7.46 -12.72 -28.38
CA ILE A 180 8.67 -12.87 -29.21
C ILE A 180 8.98 -14.33 -29.60
N GLN A 181 8.14 -15.31 -29.24
CA GLN A 181 8.43 -16.75 -29.45
C GLN A 181 8.72 -17.13 -30.91
N ASN A 182 8.17 -16.38 -31.86
CA ASN A 182 8.34 -16.60 -33.30
C ASN A 182 9.28 -15.60 -33.97
N SER A 183 9.91 -14.74 -33.18
CA SER A 183 10.87 -13.76 -33.67
C SER A 183 12.16 -14.45 -34.11
N THR A 184 12.73 -13.96 -35.21
CA THR A 184 13.87 -14.57 -35.88
C THR A 184 15.18 -13.93 -35.46
N SER A 185 15.20 -12.61 -35.31
CA SER A 185 16.45 -11.88 -35.11
C SER A 185 16.29 -10.71 -34.15
N LEU A 186 17.30 -10.46 -33.32
CA LEU A 186 17.53 -9.15 -32.74
C LEU A 186 18.36 -8.34 -33.72
N LYS A 187 17.96 -7.09 -33.95
CA LYS A 187 18.67 -6.17 -34.83
C LYS A 187 19.03 -4.90 -34.07
N PHE A 188 20.28 -4.49 -34.20
CA PHE A 188 20.84 -3.29 -33.58
C PHE A 188 21.25 -2.34 -34.69
N ASN A 189 20.57 -1.21 -34.82
CA ASN A 189 20.92 -0.17 -35.78
C ASN A 189 21.62 0.98 -35.05
N PHE A 190 22.84 1.31 -35.46
CA PHE A 190 23.59 2.45 -34.95
C PHE A 190 23.44 3.59 -35.97
N PRO A 191 22.65 4.65 -35.71
CA PRO A 191 22.38 5.67 -36.72
C PRO A 191 23.58 6.61 -36.95
N ASP A 192 24.35 6.92 -35.89
CA ASP A 192 25.52 7.79 -35.96
C ASP A 192 26.69 7.17 -36.74
N ILE A 193 26.75 5.84 -36.77
CA ILE A 193 27.75 5.06 -37.50
C ILE A 193 26.97 4.02 -38.29
N PRO A 194 26.87 4.13 -39.63
CA PRO A 194 25.93 3.37 -40.47
C PRO A 194 26.25 1.87 -40.50
N GLN A 195 26.00 1.22 -39.39
CA GLN A 195 26.33 -0.15 -39.04
C GLN A 195 25.07 -0.76 -38.43
N THR A 196 24.74 -1.96 -38.90
CA THR A 196 23.63 -2.73 -38.37
C THR A 196 24.13 -4.13 -38.04
N GLU A 197 23.90 -4.54 -36.81
CA GLU A 197 24.26 -5.86 -36.32
C GLU A 197 23.00 -6.70 -36.12
N GLN A 198 23.09 -8.01 -36.37
CA GLN A 198 21.98 -8.93 -36.20
C GLN A 198 22.42 -10.18 -35.45
N VAL A 199 21.52 -10.67 -34.60
CA VAL A 199 21.68 -11.88 -33.82
C VAL A 199 20.51 -12.80 -34.13
N ASN A 200 20.81 -14.05 -34.47
CA ASN A 200 19.79 -15.08 -34.62
C ASN A 200 19.21 -15.45 -33.26
N MET A 201 17.92 -15.14 -33.02
CA MET A 201 17.30 -15.39 -31.71
C MET A 201 17.10 -16.87 -31.41
N ALA A 202 17.00 -17.71 -32.44
CA ALA A 202 16.76 -19.15 -32.29
C ALA A 202 17.84 -19.83 -31.44
N ASP A 203 19.07 -19.29 -31.43
CA ASP A 203 20.20 -19.84 -30.68
C ASP A 203 20.12 -19.55 -29.17
N TYR A 204 19.20 -18.66 -28.76
CA TYR A 204 19.10 -18.11 -27.39
C TYR A 204 17.72 -18.34 -26.75
N PHE A 205 16.85 -19.09 -27.41
CA PHE A 205 15.63 -19.61 -26.80
C PHE A 205 15.89 -20.98 -26.17
N ASP A 206 15.19 -21.26 -25.07
CA ASP A 206 15.06 -22.64 -24.58
C ASP A 206 14.18 -23.49 -25.52
N ALA A 207 14.15 -24.81 -25.29
CA ALA A 207 13.41 -25.73 -26.14
C ALA A 207 11.89 -25.45 -26.16
N GLY A 208 11.34 -24.89 -25.08
CA GLY A 208 9.93 -24.51 -24.95
C GLY A 208 9.61 -23.10 -25.45
N LYS A 209 10.64 -22.30 -25.79
CA LYS A 209 10.54 -20.87 -26.11
C LYS A 209 9.81 -20.07 -25.01
N THR A 210 10.01 -20.45 -23.76
CA THR A 210 9.51 -19.74 -22.58
C THR A 210 10.59 -18.90 -21.90
N GLU A 211 11.84 -19.05 -22.33
CA GLU A 211 12.99 -18.29 -21.86
C GLU A 211 13.79 -17.78 -23.06
N PHE A 212 14.28 -16.56 -22.94
CA PHE A 212 15.17 -15.94 -23.92
C PHE A 212 16.25 -15.18 -23.15
N ASP A 213 17.52 -15.44 -23.45
CA ASP A 213 18.65 -14.70 -22.86
C ASP A 213 19.80 -14.62 -23.86
N TRP A 214 20.10 -13.41 -24.29
CA TRP A 214 21.22 -13.10 -25.15
C TRP A 214 22.13 -12.07 -24.50
N GLN A 215 23.44 -12.29 -24.61
CA GLN A 215 24.47 -11.31 -24.27
C GLN A 215 25.51 -11.27 -25.38
N GLY A 216 25.94 -10.06 -25.76
CA GLY A 216 26.99 -9.92 -26.77
C GLY A 216 27.59 -8.53 -26.83
N THR A 217 28.68 -8.43 -27.59
CA THR A 217 29.45 -7.20 -27.80
C THR A 217 29.67 -6.96 -29.30
N PHE A 218 29.40 -5.74 -29.74
CA PHE A 218 29.68 -5.26 -31.10
C PHE A 218 30.74 -4.17 -31.06
N SER A 219 31.71 -4.20 -31.98
CA SER A 219 32.65 -3.09 -32.14
C SER A 219 32.08 -2.09 -33.13
N VAL A 220 31.73 -0.90 -32.67
CA VAL A 220 31.08 0.15 -33.47
C VAL A 220 31.91 1.44 -33.35
N GLY A 221 32.42 1.95 -34.47
CA GLY A 221 33.30 3.14 -34.45
C GLY A 221 34.60 2.98 -33.66
N GLY A 222 35.07 1.73 -33.47
CA GLY A 222 36.23 1.42 -32.65
C GLY A 222 35.97 1.41 -31.15
N THR A 223 34.71 1.52 -30.70
CA THR A 223 34.31 1.33 -29.30
C THR A 223 33.36 0.14 -29.14
N ASP A 224 33.60 -0.68 -28.14
CA ASP A 224 32.73 -1.82 -27.83
C ASP A 224 31.38 -1.38 -27.26
N GLN A 225 30.30 -1.91 -27.83
CA GLN A 225 28.93 -1.80 -27.39
C GLN A 225 28.47 -3.18 -26.88
N THR A 226 28.25 -3.33 -25.58
CA THR A 226 27.84 -4.58 -24.93
C THR A 226 26.42 -4.49 -24.43
N PHE A 227 25.61 -5.48 -24.79
CA PHE A 227 24.20 -5.55 -24.42
C PHE A 227 23.90 -6.91 -23.81
N GLN A 228 22.93 -6.94 -22.90
CA GLN A 228 22.24 -8.16 -22.54
C GLN A 228 20.75 -7.92 -22.70
N ILE A 229 20.07 -8.83 -23.40
CA ILE A 229 18.63 -8.77 -23.62
C ILE A 229 18.08 -10.13 -23.20
N HIS A 230 17.18 -10.13 -22.22
CA HIS A 230 16.55 -11.35 -21.73
C HIS A 230 15.06 -11.12 -21.48
N ALA A 231 14.26 -12.19 -21.54
CA ALA A 231 12.85 -12.13 -21.18
C ALA A 231 12.69 -12.50 -19.70
N HIS A 232 12.15 -11.57 -18.90
CA HIS A 232 11.77 -11.85 -17.51
C HIS A 232 10.52 -12.73 -17.43
N SER A 233 9.65 -12.60 -18.43
CA SER A 233 8.54 -13.52 -18.68
C SER A 233 8.29 -13.62 -20.17
N LEU A 234 8.01 -14.82 -20.67
CA LEU A 234 7.66 -15.06 -22.06
C LEU A 234 6.59 -16.15 -22.15
N ASP A 235 5.47 -15.80 -22.78
CA ASP A 235 4.40 -16.74 -23.12
C ASP A 235 3.93 -16.52 -24.57
N ALA A 236 2.87 -17.23 -24.98
CA ALA A 236 2.35 -17.18 -26.34
C ALA A 236 1.70 -15.83 -26.72
N PHE A 237 1.40 -14.98 -25.74
CA PHE A 237 0.69 -13.71 -25.90
C PHE A 237 1.55 -12.50 -25.58
N ASN A 238 2.52 -12.62 -24.68
CA ASN A 238 3.30 -11.49 -24.18
C ASN A 238 4.78 -11.85 -23.92
N ALA A 239 5.62 -10.83 -24.00
CA ALA A 239 6.99 -10.85 -23.53
C ALA A 239 7.26 -9.61 -22.67
N LEU A 240 7.79 -9.84 -21.47
CA LEU A 240 8.41 -8.80 -20.65
C LEU A 240 9.90 -8.84 -20.92
N LEU A 241 10.36 -7.94 -21.79
CA LEU A 241 11.73 -7.91 -22.27
C LEU A 241 12.55 -6.95 -21.41
N CYS A 242 13.72 -7.40 -20.96
CA CYS A 242 14.66 -6.63 -20.19
C CYS A 242 15.89 -6.33 -21.05
N ILE A 243 16.25 -5.06 -21.16
CA ILE A 243 17.45 -4.63 -21.86
C ILE A 243 18.40 -4.03 -20.84
N HIS A 244 19.59 -4.64 -20.76
CA HIS A 244 20.72 -4.12 -20.01
C HIS A 244 21.69 -3.44 -20.97
N ARG A 245 21.93 -2.16 -20.72
CA ARG A 245 23.00 -1.38 -21.36
C ARG A 245 23.78 -0.70 -20.25
N ASN A 246 24.97 -1.19 -19.96
CA ASN A 246 25.82 -0.64 -18.90
C ASN A 246 26.99 0.13 -19.50
N ARG A 247 27.04 1.45 -19.27
CA ARG A 247 28.14 2.33 -19.67
C ARG A 247 29.32 2.31 -18.68
N ASN A 248 29.81 1.13 -18.29
CA ASN A 248 31.04 1.03 -17.48
C ASN A 248 32.28 1.22 -18.38
N ASP A 249 33.22 2.08 -17.96
CA ASP A 249 34.52 2.34 -18.61
C ASP A 249 34.46 2.90 -20.05
N SER A 250 33.56 3.86 -20.33
CA SER A 250 33.41 4.53 -21.65
C SER A 250 32.94 3.63 -22.80
N LYS A 251 32.53 2.40 -22.52
CA LYS A 251 31.86 1.48 -23.47
C LYS A 251 30.38 1.85 -23.60
N ASN A 252 29.66 1.33 -24.59
CA ASN A 252 28.23 1.66 -24.81
C ASN A 252 27.93 3.15 -25.05
N ASN A 253 28.76 3.80 -25.86
CA ASN A 253 28.71 5.25 -26.11
C ASN A 253 28.04 5.65 -27.44
N GLN A 254 27.52 4.70 -28.23
CA GLN A 254 26.86 5.00 -29.50
C GLN A 254 25.33 4.97 -29.32
N GLU A 255 24.62 5.83 -30.05
CA GLU A 255 23.18 5.72 -30.20
C GLU A 255 22.84 4.36 -30.81
N VAL A 256 21.78 3.71 -30.31
CA VAL A 256 21.32 2.42 -30.85
C VAL A 256 19.81 2.31 -30.82
N ILE A 257 19.26 1.83 -31.93
CA ILE A 257 17.85 1.45 -32.06
C ILE A 257 17.78 -0.08 -32.12
N ILE A 258 17.04 -0.67 -31.19
CA ILE A 258 16.90 -2.11 -31.04
C ILE A 258 15.56 -2.55 -31.61
N TYR A 259 15.62 -3.53 -32.50
CA TYR A 259 14.45 -4.16 -33.12
C TYR A 259 14.42 -5.65 -32.79
N VAL A 260 13.19 -6.17 -32.65
CA VAL A 260 12.92 -7.60 -32.72
C VAL A 260 12.27 -7.88 -34.07
N VAL A 261 12.87 -8.77 -34.86
CA VAL A 261 12.36 -9.12 -36.18
C VAL A 261 11.38 -10.28 -36.04
N ASP A 262 10.11 -10.04 -36.35
CA ASP A 262 9.03 -11.02 -36.21
C ASP A 262 8.23 -11.09 -37.52
N GLY A 263 8.16 -12.28 -38.12
CA GLY A 263 7.51 -12.46 -39.43
C GLY A 263 8.11 -11.62 -40.57
N GLY A 264 9.40 -11.25 -40.47
CA GLY A 264 10.09 -10.39 -41.43
C GLY A 264 9.82 -8.89 -41.27
N ILE A 265 9.15 -8.48 -40.20
CA ILE A 265 8.89 -7.07 -39.86
C ILE A 265 9.85 -6.67 -38.74
N ASP A 266 10.57 -5.56 -38.94
CA ASP A 266 11.41 -4.95 -37.91
C ASP A 266 10.53 -4.22 -36.88
N LYS A 267 10.25 -4.88 -35.74
CA LYS A 267 9.49 -4.27 -34.64
C LYS A 267 10.41 -3.46 -33.75
N ASP A 268 10.25 -2.15 -33.81
CA ASP A 268 11.00 -1.17 -33.05
C ASP A 268 10.68 -1.21 -31.54
N ILE A 269 11.66 -1.53 -30.71
CA ILE A 269 11.47 -1.76 -29.26
C ILE A 269 11.96 -0.60 -28.42
N ALA A 270 13.21 -0.16 -28.61
CA ALA A 270 13.88 0.76 -27.72
C ALA A 270 14.95 1.58 -28.44
N HIS A 271 15.01 2.87 -28.14
CA HIS A 271 16.00 3.81 -28.68
C HIS A 271 16.84 4.33 -27.53
N TYR A 272 18.14 4.03 -27.56
CA TYR A 272 19.10 4.50 -26.58
C TYR A 272 19.94 5.61 -27.18
N LEU A 273 19.99 6.76 -26.54
CA LEU A 273 20.81 7.89 -26.98
C LEU A 273 22.30 7.65 -26.67
N ALA A 274 23.17 8.42 -27.34
CA ALA A 274 24.61 8.48 -27.06
C ALA A 274 24.97 9.32 -25.80
N ASP A 275 23.96 9.82 -25.07
CA ASP A 275 24.13 10.71 -23.93
C ASP A 275 24.71 10.01 -22.68
N THR A 276 25.11 10.81 -21.69
CA THR A 276 25.72 10.32 -20.44
C THR A 276 24.74 9.70 -19.48
N ASP A 277 23.45 9.84 -19.73
CA ASP A 277 22.37 9.50 -18.80
C ASP A 277 21.68 8.17 -19.19
N ASP A 278 22.22 7.47 -20.20
CA ASP A 278 21.65 6.24 -20.76
C ASP A 278 20.16 6.40 -21.11
N THR A 279 19.81 7.58 -21.64
CA THR A 279 18.41 7.91 -21.94
C THR A 279 17.84 6.92 -22.94
N VAL A 280 16.68 6.35 -22.58
CA VAL A 280 15.95 5.42 -23.43
C VAL A 280 14.50 5.84 -23.62
N THR A 281 14.06 5.78 -24.88
CA THR A 281 12.66 5.93 -25.27
C THR A 281 12.14 4.63 -25.87
N GLU A 282 10.87 4.36 -25.61
CA GLU A 282 10.15 3.22 -26.17
C GLU A 282 9.92 3.42 -27.68
N GLY A 283 10.19 2.37 -28.44
CA GLY A 283 9.83 2.26 -29.84
C GLY A 283 8.35 1.92 -30.01
N MET A 284 7.86 1.99 -31.24
CA MET A 284 6.42 1.78 -31.56
C MET A 284 5.87 0.43 -31.07
N TYR A 285 6.72 -0.59 -31.00
CA TYR A 285 6.38 -1.95 -30.55
C TYR A 285 6.98 -2.30 -29.18
N GLY A 286 7.60 -1.34 -28.49
CA GLY A 286 8.18 -1.49 -27.15
C GLY A 286 7.16 -1.54 -26.01
N GLY A 287 5.89 -1.24 -26.30
CA GLY A 287 4.81 -1.30 -25.34
C GLY A 287 5.01 -0.34 -24.17
N THR A 288 4.90 -0.83 -22.93
CA THR A 288 5.08 0.00 -21.73
C THR A 288 6.50 -0.16 -21.17
N LYS A 289 7.22 0.97 -21.05
CA LYS A 289 8.55 1.05 -20.48
C LYS A 289 8.50 1.25 -18.96
N GLU A 290 9.27 0.46 -18.23
CA GLU A 290 9.50 0.64 -16.80
C GLU A 290 11.00 0.59 -16.48
N ILE A 291 11.49 1.60 -15.77
CA ILE A 291 12.86 1.64 -15.24
C ILE A 291 12.85 1.06 -13.82
N GLN A 292 13.80 0.18 -13.49
CA GLN A 292 13.89 -0.57 -12.23
C GLN A 292 14.85 0.08 -11.22
#